data_AF-A0A919SC48-F1
#
_entry.id   AF-A0A919SC48-F1
#
_cell.length_a   1.000
_cell.length_b   1.000
_cell.length_c   1.000
_cell.angle_alpha   90.00
_cell.angle_beta   90.00
_cell.angle_gamma   90.00
#
_symmetry.space_group_name_H-M   'P 1'
#
loop_
_entity.id
_entity.type
_entity.pdbx_description
1 polymer ?
#
loop_
_entity_poly.entity_id
_entity_poly.type
_entity_poly.pdbx_seq_one_letter_code
_entity_poly.pdbx_strand_id
1 'polypeptide(L)'
;MAYEPMTMIDLAHHLSREADVDVRWKYVWEFFEEYRWEPADRQQQLFREEPPVIGDERWDVLLAAIAEHLAAGHDLSPPEWTRSRVLSTPWFPSSLRTKRMEALVWAPAAFRKHGVYLSAQDLKAA
;
A
#
# COMPACT_ATOMS: atom_id res chain seq x y z
N MET A 1 -3.17 10.77 -25.60
CA MET A 1 -3.47 10.83 -24.16
C MET A 1 -2.17 11.17 -23.47
N ALA A 2 -2.14 12.20 -22.63
CA ALA A 2 -0.99 12.41 -21.77
C ALA A 2 -0.96 11.28 -20.73
N TYR A 3 0.22 10.76 -20.42
CA TYR A 3 0.38 9.79 -19.34
C TYR A 3 0.06 10.47 -18.01
N GLU A 4 -0.77 9.83 -17.19
CA GLU A 4 -1.12 10.28 -15.85
C GLU A 4 -0.87 9.12 -14.88
N PRO A 5 0.04 9.28 -13.90
CA PRO A 5 0.35 8.22 -12.95
C PRO A 5 -0.85 7.93 -12.06
N MET A 6 -1.00 6.65 -11.72
CA MET A 6 -2.02 6.13 -10.84
C MET A 6 -1.93 6.77 -9.46
N THR A 7 -3.05 7.34 -9.01
CA THR A 7 -3.21 7.79 -7.63
C THR A 7 -3.69 6.65 -6.73
N MET A 8 -3.66 6.86 -5.43
CA MET A 8 -4.25 5.95 -4.43
C MET A 8 -5.75 5.78 -4.65
N ILE A 9 -6.43 6.82 -5.17
CA ILE A 9 -7.85 6.77 -5.53
C ILE A 9 -8.05 5.80 -6.71
N ASP A 10 -7.22 5.92 -7.75
CA ASP A 10 -7.28 5.02 -8.92
C ASP A 10 -6.97 3.58 -8.52
N LEU A 11 -5.94 3.38 -7.68
CA LEU A 11 -5.59 2.08 -7.14
C LEU A 11 -6.78 1.47 -6.39
N ALA A 12 -7.42 2.21 -5.47
CA ALA A 12 -8.59 1.72 -4.75
C ALA A 12 -9.76 1.38 -5.69
N HIS A 13 -9.99 2.18 -6.73
CA HIS A 13 -10.99 1.88 -7.74
C HIS A 13 -10.69 0.58 -8.50
N HIS A 14 -9.46 0.36 -8.94
CA HIS A 14 -9.05 -0.90 -9.57
C HIS A 14 -9.23 -2.10 -8.62
N LEU A 15 -8.78 -1.98 -7.37
CA LEU A 15 -8.91 -3.03 -6.36
C LEU A 15 -10.38 -3.37 -6.04
N SER A 16 -11.27 -2.38 -6.02
CA SER A 16 -12.71 -2.58 -5.73
C SER A 16 -13.45 -3.36 -6.83
N ARG A 17 -12.98 -3.28 -8.07
CA ARG A 17 -13.62 -3.90 -9.24
C ARG A 17 -13.04 -5.27 -9.57
N GLU A 18 -11.83 -5.54 -9.09
CA GLU A 18 -11.13 -6.79 -9.32
C GLU A 18 -11.40 -7.78 -8.19
N ALA A 19 -11.75 -9.02 -8.54
CA ALA A 19 -11.97 -10.10 -7.59
C ALA A 19 -10.73 -11.01 -7.46
N ASP A 20 -9.90 -11.06 -8.48
CA ASP A 20 -8.67 -11.86 -8.51
C ASP A 20 -7.57 -11.20 -7.67
N VAL A 21 -7.10 -11.91 -6.64
CA VAL A 21 -6.07 -11.43 -5.72
C VAL A 21 -4.72 -11.21 -6.41
N ASP A 22 -4.35 -12.04 -7.38
CA ASP A 22 -3.09 -11.89 -8.09
C ASP A 22 -3.12 -10.65 -8.99
N VAL A 23 -4.28 -10.34 -9.58
CA VAL A 23 -4.47 -9.11 -10.36
C VAL A 23 -4.49 -7.88 -9.45
N ARG A 24 -5.11 -7.96 -8.27
CA ARG A 24 -5.02 -6.88 -7.26
C ARG A 24 -3.59 -6.53 -6.90
N TRP A 25 -2.73 -7.53 -6.70
CA TRP A 25 -1.32 -7.29 -6.43
C TRP A 25 -0.60 -6.62 -7.60
N LYS A 26 -0.94 -6.94 -8.85
CA LYS A 26 -0.41 -6.24 -10.03
C LYS A 26 -0.69 -4.75 -10.02
N TYR A 27 -1.89 -4.32 -9.64
CA TYR A 27 -2.18 -2.89 -9.52
C TYR A 27 -1.37 -2.20 -8.42
N VAL A 28 -1.16 -2.89 -7.28
CA VAL A 28 -0.29 -2.36 -6.21
C VAL A 28 1.15 -2.19 -6.73
N TRP A 29 1.65 -3.14 -7.52
CA TRP A 29 2.97 -3.07 -8.13
C TRP A 29 3.10 -1.94 -9.14
N GLU A 30 2.14 -1.83 -10.06
CA GLU A 30 2.04 -0.75 -11.04
C GLU A 30 2.07 0.62 -10.35
N PHE A 31 1.27 0.82 -9.29
CA PHE A 31 1.30 2.05 -8.49
C PHE A 31 2.70 2.36 -7.94
N PHE A 32 3.42 1.38 -7.38
CA PHE A 32 4.77 1.58 -6.87
C PHE A 32 5.80 1.84 -7.98
N GLU A 33 5.66 1.23 -9.14
CA GLU A 33 6.51 1.51 -10.30
C GLU A 33 6.31 2.95 -10.76
N GLU A 34 5.07 3.36 -11.02
CA GLU A 34 4.76 4.72 -11.47
C GLU A 34 5.18 5.76 -10.43
N TYR A 35 4.87 5.55 -9.15
CA TYR A 35 5.31 6.40 -8.05
C TYR A 35 6.83 6.64 -8.08
N ARG A 36 7.64 5.59 -8.32
CA ARG A 36 9.12 5.70 -8.33
C ARG A 36 9.64 6.60 -9.46
N TRP A 37 8.92 6.72 -10.56
CA TRP A 37 9.31 7.55 -11.71
C TRP A 37 8.89 9.01 -11.60
N GLU A 38 7.93 9.33 -10.72
CA GLU A 38 7.44 10.68 -10.51
C GLU A 38 8.41 11.54 -9.67
N PRO A 39 8.46 12.87 -9.90
CA PRO A 39 9.21 13.78 -9.05
C PRO A 39 8.57 13.90 -7.66
N ALA A 40 9.36 14.32 -6.66
CA ALA A 40 8.96 14.28 -5.25
C ALA A 40 7.68 15.08 -4.93
N ASP A 41 7.47 16.22 -5.60
CA ASP A 41 6.28 17.06 -5.47
C ASP A 41 5.01 16.37 -5.99
N ARG A 42 5.16 15.53 -7.03
CA ARG A 42 4.06 14.75 -7.62
C ARG A 42 3.80 13.45 -6.87
N GLN A 43 4.86 12.77 -6.42
CA GLN A 43 4.77 11.59 -5.55
C GLN A 43 3.84 11.80 -4.34
N GLN A 44 3.98 12.95 -3.66
CA GLN A 44 3.15 13.28 -2.50
C GLN A 44 1.67 13.38 -2.84
N GLN A 45 1.34 13.84 -4.06
CA GLN A 45 -0.05 13.99 -4.50
C GLN A 45 -0.71 12.63 -4.74
N LEU A 46 0.08 11.61 -5.13
CA LEU A 46 -0.45 10.28 -5.44
C LEU A 46 -1.06 9.56 -4.23
N PHE A 47 -0.66 9.86 -3.00
CA PHE A 47 -1.11 9.12 -1.81
C PHE A 47 -1.78 9.97 -0.72
N ARG A 48 -1.89 11.29 -0.91
CA ARG A 48 -2.36 12.20 0.14
C ARG A 48 -3.88 12.14 0.35
N GLU A 49 -4.63 12.07 -0.73
CA GLU A 49 -6.09 12.04 -0.70
C GLU A 49 -6.60 10.68 -0.18
N GLU A 50 -7.69 10.72 0.58
CA GLU A 50 -8.31 9.51 1.11
C GLU A 50 -9.00 8.74 -0.02
N PRO A 51 -8.60 7.48 -0.28
CA PRO A 51 -9.28 6.66 -1.28
C PRO A 51 -10.63 6.15 -0.77
N PRO A 52 -11.58 5.87 -1.70
CA PRO A 52 -12.80 5.13 -1.38
C PRO A 52 -12.50 3.78 -0.72
N VAL A 53 -13.42 3.33 0.13
CA VAL A 53 -13.34 2.01 0.77
C VAL A 53 -13.61 0.90 -0.26
N ILE A 54 -12.72 -0.09 -0.32
CA ILE A 54 -12.78 -1.26 -1.19
C ILE A 54 -13.82 -2.27 -0.66
N GLY A 55 -13.99 -2.33 0.67
CA GLY A 55 -14.93 -3.23 1.34
C GLY A 55 -14.30 -4.53 1.84
N ASP A 56 -13.03 -4.79 1.50
CA ASP A 56 -12.19 -5.78 2.17
C ASP A 56 -11.18 -5.03 3.04
N GLU A 57 -11.40 -5.10 4.36
CA GLU A 57 -10.63 -4.38 5.38
C GLU A 57 -9.12 -4.57 5.22
N ARG A 58 -8.67 -5.75 4.78
CA ARG A 58 -7.23 -6.04 4.58
C ARG A 58 -6.61 -5.14 3.53
N TRP A 59 -7.31 -4.92 2.43
CA TRP A 59 -6.86 -4.06 1.34
C TRP A 59 -7.00 -2.58 1.72
N ASP A 60 -8.08 -2.21 2.39
CA ASP A 60 -8.27 -0.83 2.88
C ASP A 60 -7.17 -0.40 3.87
N VAL A 61 -6.74 -1.32 4.74
CA VAL A 61 -5.64 -1.12 5.68
C VAL A 61 -4.27 -1.20 4.98
N LEU A 62 -4.12 -2.02 3.92
CA LEU A 62 -2.91 -2.00 3.09
C LEU A 62 -2.67 -0.63 2.46
N LEU A 63 -3.71 0.01 1.91
CA LEU A 63 -3.59 1.36 1.34
C LEU A 63 -3.13 2.38 2.40
N ALA A 64 -3.67 2.28 3.62
CA ALA A 64 -3.22 3.12 4.74
C ALA A 64 -1.74 2.90 5.08
N ALA A 65 -1.30 1.64 5.14
CA ALA A 65 0.08 1.29 5.39
C ALA A 65 1.04 1.79 4.30
N ILE A 66 0.63 1.71 3.03
CA ILE A 66 1.38 2.26 1.90
C ILE A 66 1.49 3.77 2.02
N ALA A 67 0.37 4.48 2.21
CA ALA A 67 0.36 5.94 2.32
C ALA A 67 1.23 6.45 3.49
N GLU A 68 1.15 5.81 4.66
CA GLU A 68 2.01 6.15 5.80
C GLU A 68 3.49 5.82 5.53
N HIS A 69 3.78 4.70 4.87
CA HIS A 69 5.16 4.34 4.51
C HIS A 69 5.78 5.36 3.54
N LEU A 70 5.02 5.77 2.52
CA LEU A 70 5.47 6.76 1.54
C LEU A 70 5.61 8.16 2.17
N ALA A 71 4.68 8.57 3.03
CA ALA A 71 4.78 9.83 3.78
C ALA A 71 6.06 9.88 4.61
N ALA A 72 6.40 8.79 5.30
CA ALA A 72 7.63 8.69 6.08
C ALA A 72 8.90 8.82 5.21
N GLY A 73 8.86 8.33 3.96
CA GLY A 73 9.97 8.51 3.00
C GLY A 73 10.19 9.95 2.54
N HIS A 74 9.19 10.82 2.72
CA HIS A 74 9.25 12.26 2.44
C HIS A 74 9.41 13.12 3.71
N ASP A 75 9.68 12.50 4.87
CA ASP A 75 9.69 13.17 6.19
C ASP A 75 8.38 13.91 6.51
N LEU A 76 7.25 13.40 5.98
CA LEU A 76 5.92 13.96 6.21
C LEU A 76 5.18 13.22 7.32
N SER A 77 4.23 13.93 7.94
CA SER A 77 3.24 13.28 8.80
C SER A 77 2.33 12.36 7.97
N PRO A 78 1.94 11.19 8.50
CA PRO A 78 0.98 10.33 7.82
C PRO A 78 -0.36 11.04 7.60
N PRO A 79 -1.04 10.82 6.46
CA PRO A 79 -2.37 11.35 6.23
C PRO A 79 -3.34 10.94 7.34
N GLU A 80 -4.27 11.82 7.72
CA GLU A 80 -5.12 11.59 8.89
C GLU A 80 -6.01 10.34 8.73
N TRP A 81 -6.50 10.09 7.52
CA TRP A 81 -7.33 8.94 7.19
C TRP A 81 -6.64 7.58 7.41
N THR A 82 -5.30 7.52 7.40
CA THR A 82 -4.59 6.25 7.62
C THR A 82 -4.74 5.80 9.07
N ARG A 83 -4.85 6.73 10.01
CA ARG A 83 -4.71 6.47 11.45
C ARG A 83 -5.79 5.54 12.02
N SER A 84 -6.99 5.56 11.44
CA SER A 84 -8.12 4.74 11.87
C SER A 84 -8.12 3.34 11.23
N ARG A 85 -7.36 3.13 10.15
CA ARG A 85 -7.34 1.88 9.39
C ARG A 85 -6.25 0.96 9.93
N VAL A 86 -6.56 0.18 10.96
CA VAL A 86 -5.63 -0.77 11.60
C VAL A 86 -6.31 -2.12 11.78
N LEU A 87 -5.65 -3.20 11.39
CA LEU A 87 -6.19 -4.55 11.59
C LEU A 87 -6.05 -5.00 13.04
N SER A 88 -7.13 -5.57 13.58
CA SER A 88 -7.11 -6.22 14.89
C SER A 88 -6.33 -7.54 14.89
N THR A 89 -6.34 -8.25 13.76
CA THR A 89 -5.62 -9.50 13.55
C THR A 89 -4.56 -9.32 12.48
N PRO A 90 -3.28 -9.68 12.75
CA PRO A 90 -2.22 -9.61 11.77
C PRO A 90 -2.55 -10.30 10.45
N TRP A 91 -2.40 -9.58 9.33
CA TRP A 91 -2.58 -10.13 8.00
C TRP A 91 -1.22 -10.36 7.31
N PHE A 92 -1.05 -11.57 6.81
CA PHE A 92 0.08 -11.99 6.00
C PHE A 92 -0.41 -12.34 4.59
N PRO A 93 -0.14 -11.50 3.58
CA PRO A 93 -0.57 -11.78 2.21
C PRO A 93 -0.06 -13.11 1.67
N SER A 94 1.19 -13.46 1.98
CA SER A 94 1.75 -14.74 1.58
C SER A 94 1.30 -15.89 2.48
N SER A 95 0.93 -17.02 1.88
CA SER A 95 0.68 -18.27 2.59
C SER A 95 1.97 -19.04 2.94
N LEU A 96 3.09 -18.71 2.31
CA LEU A 96 4.37 -19.40 2.50
C LEU A 96 4.97 -19.07 3.87
N ARG A 97 5.26 -20.10 4.68
CA ARG A 97 5.81 -19.94 6.03
C ARG A 97 7.09 -19.08 6.04
N THR A 98 8.01 -19.32 5.11
CA THR A 98 9.28 -18.56 5.02
C THR A 98 9.02 -17.07 4.81
N LYS A 99 8.10 -16.72 3.90
CA LYS A 99 7.71 -15.32 3.64
C LYS A 99 7.06 -14.66 4.85
N ARG A 100 6.25 -15.40 5.60
CA ARG A 100 5.67 -14.89 6.86
C ARG A 100 6.75 -14.60 7.91
N MET A 101 7.75 -15.46 8.04
CA MET A 101 8.88 -15.23 8.94
C MET A 101 9.70 -14.01 8.53
N GLU A 102 9.97 -13.87 7.23
CA GLU A 102 10.65 -12.67 6.69
C GLU A 102 9.86 -11.40 7.00
N ALA A 103 8.54 -11.40 6.80
CA ALA A 103 7.69 -10.25 7.08
C ALA A 103 7.67 -9.87 8.57
N LEU A 104 7.72 -10.84 9.49
CA LEU A 104 7.82 -10.55 10.93
C LEU A 104 9.09 -9.76 11.28
N VAL A 105 10.19 -10.02 10.58
CA VAL A 105 11.50 -9.40 10.84
C VAL A 105 11.65 -8.08 10.07
N TRP A 106 11.22 -8.06 8.82
CA TRP A 106 11.59 -7.03 7.84
C TRP A 106 10.42 -6.17 7.34
N ALA A 107 9.22 -6.31 7.90
CA ALA A 107 8.11 -5.42 7.54
C ALA A 107 8.41 -3.97 7.97
N PRO A 108 8.17 -2.97 7.10
CA PRO A 108 8.30 -1.57 7.45
C PRO A 108 7.47 -1.20 8.70
N ALA A 109 7.90 -0.17 9.44
CA ALA A 109 7.23 0.24 10.67
C ALA A 109 5.75 0.60 10.46
N ALA A 110 5.44 1.34 9.39
CA ALA A 110 4.07 1.67 9.00
C ALA A 110 3.21 0.41 8.82
N PHE A 111 3.69 -0.55 8.02
CA PHE A 111 3.00 -1.81 7.79
C PHE A 111 2.73 -2.58 9.08
N ARG A 112 3.74 -2.72 9.96
CA ARG A 112 3.57 -3.37 11.27
C ARG A 112 2.56 -2.66 12.15
N LYS A 113 2.58 -1.32 12.20
CA LYS A 113 1.61 -0.51 12.96
C LYS A 113 0.17 -0.77 12.50
N HIS A 114 -0.04 -0.96 11.20
CA HIS A 114 -1.35 -1.24 10.62
C HIS A 114 -1.77 -2.72 10.70
N GLY A 115 -0.91 -3.60 11.22
CA GLY A 115 -1.17 -5.04 11.29
C GLY A 115 -0.97 -5.77 9.96
N VAL A 116 -0.32 -5.15 8.98
CA VAL A 116 0.03 -5.74 7.69
C VAL A 116 1.48 -6.23 7.73
N TYR A 117 1.68 -7.52 7.49
CA TYR A 117 3.00 -8.14 7.51
C TYR A 117 3.40 -8.54 6.09
N LEU A 118 3.93 -7.54 5.38
CA LEU A 118 4.56 -7.66 4.07
C LEU A 118 6.02 -7.20 4.20
N SER A 119 6.96 -7.99 3.68
CA SER A 119 8.38 -7.63 3.81
C SER A 119 8.72 -6.45 2.89
N ALA A 120 9.68 -5.60 3.31
CA ALA A 120 10.19 -4.53 2.46
C ALA A 120 10.83 -5.05 1.16
N GLN A 121 11.26 -6.31 1.13
CA GLN A 121 11.78 -6.97 -0.07
C GLN A 121 10.65 -7.32 -1.03
N ASP A 122 9.51 -7.84 -0.55
CA ASP A 122 8.35 -8.12 -1.40
C ASP A 122 7.76 -6.81 -1.97
N LEU A 123 7.84 -5.70 -1.23
CA LEU A 123 7.48 -4.36 -1.69
C LEU A 123 8.44 -3.75 -2.72
N LYS A 124 9.67 -4.27 -2.84
CA LYS A 124 10.70 -3.80 -3.80
C LYS A 124 10.87 -4.70 -5.01
N ALA A 125 10.59 -6.00 -4.84
CA ALA A 125 10.62 -7.00 -5.90
C ALA A 125 9.33 -7.00 -6.74
N ALA A 126 8.28 -6.43 -6.15
CA ALA A 126 7.25 -5.62 -6.76
C ALA A 126 7.71 -4.73 -7.93
#